data_AF-A0A6B8VY81-F1
#
_entry.id   AF-A0A6B8VY81-F1
#
_cell.length_a   1.000
_cell.length_b   1.000
_cell.length_c   1.000
_cell.angle_alpha   90.00
_cell.angle_beta   90.00
_cell.angle_gamma   90.00
#
_symmetry.space_group_name_H-M   'P 1'
#
loop_
_entity.id
_entity.type
_entity.pdbx_description
1 polymer ?
#
loop_
_entity_poly.entity_id
_entity_poly.type
_entity_poly.pdbx_seq_one_letter_code
_entity_poly.pdbx_strand_id
1 'polypeptide(L)'
;MGHVRHYEGMGLRETVGVLLALSSFSTVSCAPGPAEVEHLVPRIVETHPFDETSFTQGLEVEEDGTLLVGTGWYRESRIYRSTLDGQELASAELDPTFFGEGITRHGDTIWQLTWQDGVAVKRDADTLEEIGRVTYPGEGWGLCSAGEELIMSDGSDTLRRLNPDNFEELGRFRVTLDGAPTSGLNELECVGEDVYANVFLTTDILRIDADGAVTALIDASGVPNNAEPDPDHVLNGIAHLPGTDRYLLAGKRWPDLYEVELVPTP
;
A
#
# COMPACT_ATOMS: atom_id res chain seq x y z
N MET A 1 -88.26 35.48 -3.04
CA MET A 1 -88.59 36.91 -2.97
C MET A 1 -87.35 37.63 -2.47
N GLY A 2 -86.73 38.51 -3.25
CA GLY A 2 -85.50 39.20 -2.83
C GLY A 2 -84.52 39.44 -3.98
N HIS A 3 -84.96 40.21 -4.96
CA HIS A 3 -84.07 40.86 -5.94
C HIS A 3 -83.26 41.94 -5.23
N VAL A 4 -81.95 41.99 -5.48
CA VAL A 4 -81.23 43.26 -5.64
C VAL A 4 -80.20 43.09 -6.76
N ARG A 5 -80.38 43.88 -7.82
CA ARG A 5 -79.41 44.15 -8.90
C ARG A 5 -78.60 45.40 -8.55
N HIS A 6 -77.58 45.63 -9.38
CA HIS A 6 -76.70 46.81 -9.55
C HIS A 6 -75.29 46.58 -8.97
N TYR A 7 -74.18 46.90 -9.64
CA TYR A 7 -73.92 47.92 -10.67
C TYR A 7 -72.85 47.42 -11.66
N GLU A 8 -72.99 47.78 -12.94
CA GLU A 8 -71.92 47.71 -13.95
C GLU A 8 -70.85 48.77 -13.68
N GLY A 9 -69.59 48.38 -13.81
CA GLY A 9 -68.43 49.27 -13.84
C GLY A 9 -67.40 48.74 -14.82
N MET A 10 -67.38 49.33 -16.02
CA MET A 10 -66.36 49.11 -17.05
C MET A 10 -64.99 49.59 -16.55
N GLY A 11 -64.04 48.66 -16.40
CA GLY A 11 -62.61 48.94 -16.20
C GLY A 11 -61.82 48.51 -17.44
N LEU A 12 -61.17 49.47 -18.08
CA LEU A 12 -60.34 49.28 -19.26
C LEU A 12 -58.94 48.77 -18.85
N ARG A 13 -58.58 47.61 -19.41
CA ARG A 13 -57.26 47.04 -19.69
C ARG A 13 -56.00 47.77 -19.17
N GLU A 14 -55.14 47.03 -18.45
CA GLU A 14 -53.69 47.02 -18.68
C GLU A 14 -53.14 45.60 -18.43
N THR A 15 -52.61 44.96 -19.48
CA THR A 15 -51.94 43.66 -19.40
C THR A 15 -50.46 43.92 -19.13
N VAL A 16 -50.02 43.74 -17.89
CA VAL A 16 -48.58 43.79 -17.54
C VAL A 16 -47.96 42.45 -17.92
N GLY A 17 -47.21 42.43 -19.03
CA GLY A 17 -46.36 41.31 -19.40
C GLY A 17 -45.13 41.27 -18.48
N VAL A 18 -45.09 40.30 -17.57
CA VAL A 18 -43.91 40.02 -16.75
C VAL A 18 -42.91 39.24 -17.62
N LEU A 19 -41.84 39.90 -18.04
CA LEU A 19 -40.67 39.23 -18.63
C LEU A 19 -39.89 38.54 -17.50
N LEU A 20 -40.03 37.22 -17.37
CA LEU A 20 -39.16 36.40 -16.52
C LEU A 20 -37.82 36.22 -17.23
N ALA A 21 -36.82 37.02 -16.83
CA ALA A 21 -35.43 36.79 -17.19
C ALA A 21 -34.92 35.56 -16.41
N LEU A 22 -34.88 34.41 -17.07
CA LEU A 22 -34.18 33.23 -16.57
C LEU A 22 -32.67 33.49 -16.65
N SER A 23 -32.08 33.96 -15.55
CA SER A 23 -30.62 33.98 -15.38
C SER A 23 -30.12 32.55 -15.23
N SER A 24 -29.52 32.03 -16.29
CA SER A 24 -28.74 30.79 -16.28
C SER A 24 -27.51 31.01 -15.39
N PHE A 25 -27.58 30.62 -14.11
CA PHE A 25 -26.38 30.51 -13.29
C PHE A 25 -25.63 29.24 -13.71
N SER A 26 -24.63 29.40 -14.58
CA SER A 26 -23.63 28.37 -14.81
C SER A 26 -22.81 28.24 -13.53
N THR A 27 -23.14 27.24 -12.69
CA THR A 27 -22.28 26.81 -11.60
C THR A 27 -21.05 26.17 -12.23
N VAL A 28 -19.95 26.93 -12.29
CA VAL A 28 -18.63 26.37 -12.57
C VAL A 28 -18.29 25.48 -11.37
N SER A 29 -18.49 24.19 -11.52
CA SER A 29 -17.97 23.20 -10.57
C SER A 29 -16.45 23.23 -10.72
N CYS A 30 -15.79 23.97 -9.85
CA CYS A 30 -14.34 23.89 -9.71
C CYS A 30 -14.07 22.52 -9.07
N ALA A 31 -13.77 21.52 -9.90
CA ALA A 31 -13.18 20.30 -9.38
C ALA A 31 -11.90 20.72 -8.64
N PRO A 32 -11.67 20.27 -7.39
CA PRO A 32 -10.37 20.47 -6.77
C PRO A 32 -9.31 19.90 -7.72
N GLY A 33 -8.22 20.65 -7.92
CA GLY A 33 -7.07 20.11 -8.64
C GLY A 33 -6.55 18.85 -7.94
N PRO A 34 -5.74 18.02 -8.61
CA PRO A 34 -5.08 16.91 -7.94
C PRO A 34 -4.38 17.42 -6.68
N ALA A 35 -4.56 16.70 -5.57
CA ALA A 35 -3.89 17.04 -4.32
C ALA A 35 -2.37 17.06 -4.58
N GLU A 36 -1.69 18.06 -4.03
CA GLU A 36 -0.23 18.18 -4.15
C GLU A 36 0.43 17.00 -3.44
N VAL A 37 1.43 16.40 -4.08
CA VAL A 37 2.20 15.28 -3.52
C VAL A 37 3.00 15.77 -2.32
N GLU A 38 2.83 15.14 -1.17
CA GLU A 38 3.59 15.45 0.02
C GLU A 38 5.04 14.96 -0.12
N HIS A 39 6.01 15.73 0.34
CA HIS A 39 7.41 15.31 0.41
C HIS A 39 7.80 15.08 1.87
N LEU A 40 8.20 13.84 2.16
CA LEU A 40 8.48 13.36 3.50
C LEU A 40 9.91 12.82 3.60
N VAL A 41 10.43 12.77 4.82
CA VAL A 41 11.68 12.08 5.17
C VAL A 41 11.47 11.23 6.43
N PRO A 42 12.11 10.05 6.56
CA PRO A 42 12.11 9.30 7.80
C PRO A 42 12.97 10.00 8.87
N ARG A 43 12.37 10.33 10.01
CA ARG A 43 13.11 10.67 11.22
C ARG A 43 13.25 9.42 12.08
N ILE A 44 14.48 8.92 12.19
CA ILE A 44 14.81 7.76 13.04
C ILE A 44 14.49 8.07 14.50
N VAL A 45 13.70 7.20 15.10
CA VAL A 45 13.33 7.20 16.51
C VAL A 45 14.20 6.21 17.28
N GLU A 46 14.33 4.99 16.76
CA GLU A 46 15.08 3.90 17.37
C GLU A 46 15.70 3.00 16.28
N THR A 47 16.76 2.30 16.64
CA THR A 47 17.43 1.32 15.77
C THR A 47 17.50 0.00 16.51
N HIS A 48 17.01 -1.04 15.86
CA HIS A 48 16.91 -2.40 16.37
C HIS A 48 17.87 -3.31 15.58
N PRO A 49 18.39 -4.40 16.19
CA PRO A 49 19.16 -5.39 15.45
C PRO A 49 18.27 -6.12 14.43
N PHE A 50 18.84 -6.45 13.28
CA PHE A 50 18.15 -7.23 12.25
C PHE A 50 19.06 -8.32 11.69
N ASP A 51 18.46 -9.40 11.17
CA ASP A 51 19.20 -10.53 10.63
C ASP A 51 19.88 -10.12 9.31
N GLU A 52 21.19 -9.86 9.35
CA GLU A 52 21.99 -9.51 8.17
C GLU A 52 22.02 -10.62 7.10
N THR A 53 21.57 -11.84 7.44
CA THR A 53 21.39 -12.91 6.46
C THR A 53 20.04 -12.86 5.75
N SER A 54 19.12 -11.97 6.13
CA SER A 54 17.82 -11.84 5.48
C SER A 54 17.93 -11.01 4.18
N PHE A 55 17.78 -11.66 3.04
CA PHE A 55 17.49 -10.94 1.79
C PHE A 55 16.00 -10.55 1.78
N THR A 56 15.66 -9.52 2.56
CA THR A 56 14.28 -9.11 2.89
C THR A 56 13.46 -8.81 1.64
N GLN A 57 12.34 -9.52 1.49
CA GLN A 57 11.38 -9.32 0.40
C GLN A 57 9.94 -9.04 0.89
N GLY A 58 9.66 -9.24 2.18
CA GLY A 58 8.44 -8.77 2.84
C GLY A 58 8.67 -8.60 4.33
N LEU A 59 8.03 -7.60 4.93
CA LEU A 59 8.14 -7.27 6.34
C LEU A 59 6.77 -6.82 6.87
N GLU A 60 6.29 -7.42 7.96
CA GLU A 60 5.09 -6.96 8.66
C GLU A 60 5.33 -6.96 10.18
N VAL A 61 4.53 -6.17 10.91
CA VAL A 61 4.43 -6.23 12.37
C VAL A 61 3.05 -6.73 12.74
N GLU A 62 3.01 -7.84 13.49
CA GLU A 62 1.77 -8.41 13.98
C GLU A 62 1.22 -7.60 15.17
N GLU A 63 -0.06 -7.81 15.51
CA GLU A 63 -0.75 -7.04 16.58
C GLU A 63 -0.06 -7.11 17.95
N ASP A 64 0.68 -8.19 18.22
CA ASP A 64 1.43 -8.38 19.47
C ASP A 64 2.86 -7.78 19.45
N GLY A 65 3.24 -7.14 18.34
CA GLY A 65 4.55 -6.53 18.13
C GLY A 65 5.61 -7.48 17.57
N THR A 66 5.26 -8.73 17.25
CA THR A 66 6.16 -9.67 16.58
C THR A 66 6.40 -9.28 15.13
N LEU A 67 7.63 -9.41 14.64
CA LEU A 67 7.96 -9.25 13.23
C LEU A 67 7.60 -10.52 12.46
N LEU A 68 7.03 -10.37 11.27
CA LEU A 68 6.89 -11.41 10.27
C LEU A 68 7.75 -11.03 9.06
N VAL A 69 8.69 -11.89 8.66
CA VAL A 69 9.67 -11.58 7.62
C VAL A 69 9.69 -12.65 6.55
N GLY A 70 9.52 -12.23 5.30
CA GLY A 70 9.74 -13.03 4.10
C GLY A 70 11.12 -12.74 3.51
N THR A 71 11.89 -13.78 3.20
CA THR A 71 13.21 -13.66 2.57
C THR A 71 13.27 -14.32 1.21
N GLY A 72 14.10 -13.74 0.34
CA GLY A 72 14.45 -14.27 -0.96
C GLY A 72 15.78 -15.02 -0.98
N TRP A 73 16.24 -15.27 -2.20
CA TRP A 73 17.43 -16.05 -2.58
C TRP A 73 17.19 -17.56 -2.69
N TYR A 74 17.57 -18.13 -3.84
CA TYR A 74 17.37 -19.55 -4.11
C TYR A 74 18.07 -20.41 -3.04
N ARG A 75 17.34 -21.40 -2.52
CA ARG A 75 17.77 -22.32 -1.45
C ARG A 75 17.98 -21.69 -0.07
N GLU A 76 17.76 -20.39 0.07
CA GLU A 76 17.89 -19.66 1.34
C GLU A 76 16.56 -18.99 1.76
N SER A 77 15.61 -18.89 0.82
CA SER A 77 14.30 -18.29 1.04
C SER A 77 13.56 -18.98 2.18
N ARG A 78 13.04 -18.18 3.11
CA ARG A 78 12.27 -18.64 4.26
C ARG A 78 11.23 -17.58 4.64
N ILE A 79 10.33 -17.96 5.54
CA ILE A 79 9.52 -17.03 6.31
C ILE A 79 9.82 -17.27 7.79
N TYR A 80 9.93 -16.21 8.57
CA TYR A 80 10.20 -16.35 10.00
C TYR A 80 9.50 -15.27 10.83
N ARG A 81 9.37 -15.56 12.12
CA ARG A 81 8.96 -14.61 13.15
C ARG A 81 10.13 -14.28 14.05
N SER A 82 10.23 -13.02 14.45
CA SER A 82 11.19 -12.61 15.48
C SER A 82 10.63 -11.48 16.35
N THR A 83 11.21 -11.33 17.53
CA THR A 83 11.04 -10.10 18.32
C THR A 83 11.82 -8.95 17.70
N LEU A 84 11.49 -7.71 18.11
CA LEU A 84 12.25 -6.51 17.70
C LEU A 84 13.72 -6.54 18.16
N ASP A 85 14.04 -7.19 19.28
CA ASP A 85 15.42 -7.34 19.75
C ASP A 85 16.18 -8.50 19.06
N GLY A 86 15.60 -9.10 18.02
CA GLY A 86 16.26 -10.05 17.13
C GLY A 86 16.20 -11.52 17.56
N GLN A 87 15.38 -11.87 18.54
CA GLN A 87 15.15 -13.27 18.90
C GLN A 87 14.21 -13.93 17.89
N GLU A 88 14.70 -14.90 17.12
CA GLU A 88 13.85 -15.74 16.27
C GLU A 88 12.91 -16.61 17.13
N LEU A 89 11.63 -16.60 16.76
CA LEU A 89 10.55 -17.30 17.46
C LEU A 89 10.07 -18.54 16.69
N ALA A 90 10.01 -18.44 15.36
CA ALA A 90 9.62 -19.51 14.45
C ALA A 90 10.21 -19.26 13.06
N SER A 91 10.43 -20.32 12.29
CA SER A 91 10.96 -20.22 10.92
C SER A 91 10.50 -21.42 10.10
N ALA A 92 10.20 -21.19 8.83
CA ALA A 92 9.87 -22.21 7.86
C ALA A 92 10.58 -21.93 6.53
N GLU A 93 11.32 -22.93 6.04
CA GLU A 93 11.99 -22.85 4.75
C GLU A 93 10.95 -22.84 3.60
N LEU A 94 11.28 -22.14 2.52
CA LEU A 94 10.58 -22.27 1.25
C LEU A 94 11.19 -23.42 0.45
N ASP A 95 10.42 -23.99 -0.48
CA ASP A 95 10.95 -24.93 -1.46
C ASP A 95 12.24 -24.36 -2.10
N PRO A 96 13.37 -25.08 -2.06
CA PRO A 96 14.67 -24.54 -2.47
C PRO A 96 14.76 -24.21 -3.97
N THR A 97 13.76 -24.60 -4.75
CA THR A 97 13.62 -24.23 -6.17
C THR A 97 13.05 -22.83 -6.38
N PHE A 98 12.38 -22.27 -5.36
CA PHE A 98 11.77 -20.95 -5.43
C PHE A 98 12.68 -19.86 -4.87
N PHE A 99 12.47 -18.67 -5.40
CA PHE A 99 12.94 -17.41 -4.81
C PHE A 99 11.73 -16.76 -4.12
N GLY A 100 11.77 -16.65 -2.79
CA GLY A 100 10.70 -16.06 -1.99
C GLY A 100 10.63 -14.54 -2.15
N GLU A 101 9.41 -14.01 -2.13
CA GLU A 101 9.12 -12.58 -2.30
C GLU A 101 8.21 -12.10 -1.16
N GLY A 102 7.39 -11.09 -1.41
CA GLY A 102 6.47 -10.46 -0.45
C GLY A 102 5.59 -11.46 0.30
N ILE A 103 5.33 -11.14 1.56
CA ILE A 103 4.44 -11.88 2.45
C ILE A 103 3.33 -10.97 2.93
N THR A 104 2.17 -11.54 3.27
CA THR A 104 1.20 -10.82 4.09
C THR A 104 0.35 -11.77 4.90
N ARG A 105 0.00 -11.37 6.12
CA ARG A 105 -1.02 -12.05 6.92
C ARG A 105 -2.41 -11.49 6.62
N HIS A 106 -3.36 -12.39 6.36
CA HIS A 106 -4.78 -12.07 6.27
C HIS A 106 -5.60 -13.08 7.09
N GLY A 107 -6.03 -12.65 8.28
CA GLY A 107 -6.71 -13.52 9.24
C GLY A 107 -5.84 -14.69 9.68
N ASP A 108 -6.33 -15.91 9.43
CA ASP A 108 -5.68 -17.18 9.80
C ASP A 108 -4.74 -17.71 8.70
N THR A 109 -4.54 -16.94 7.62
CA THR A 109 -3.66 -17.31 6.51
C THR A 109 -2.52 -16.32 6.37
N ILE A 110 -1.33 -16.83 6.02
CA ILE A 110 -0.25 -16.03 5.46
C ILE A 110 -0.06 -16.44 3.99
N TRP A 111 0.08 -15.46 3.11
CA TRP A 111 0.50 -15.67 1.74
C TRP A 111 1.95 -15.29 1.56
N GLN A 112 2.71 -16.10 0.84
CA GLN A 112 4.10 -15.82 0.46
C GLN A 112 4.25 -15.97 -1.06
N LEU A 113 4.67 -14.89 -1.71
CA LEU A 113 4.92 -14.86 -3.15
C LEU A 113 6.23 -15.55 -3.52
N THR A 114 6.35 -15.90 -4.80
CA THR A 114 7.61 -16.25 -5.44
C THR A 114 7.90 -15.31 -6.61
N TRP A 115 9.18 -15.12 -6.93
CA TRP A 115 9.56 -14.13 -7.94
C TRP A 115 9.06 -14.46 -9.34
N GLN A 116 9.62 -15.48 -10.00
CA GLN A 116 9.33 -15.79 -11.41
C GLN A 116 8.51 -17.06 -11.60
N ASP A 117 8.25 -17.80 -10.52
CA ASP A 117 7.60 -19.10 -10.60
C ASP A 117 6.08 -19.00 -10.74
N GLY A 118 5.49 -17.83 -10.45
CA GLY A 118 4.04 -17.61 -10.54
C GLY A 118 3.27 -18.42 -9.50
N VAL A 119 3.82 -18.58 -8.29
CA VAL A 119 3.25 -19.39 -7.21
C VAL A 119 3.11 -18.55 -5.95
N ALA A 120 1.91 -18.53 -5.37
CA ALA A 120 1.70 -18.05 -4.00
C ALA A 120 1.56 -19.26 -3.08
N VAL A 121 2.39 -19.30 -2.05
CA VAL A 121 2.35 -20.32 -1.00
C VAL A 121 1.37 -19.86 0.09
N LYS A 122 0.38 -20.70 0.37
CA LYS A 122 -0.58 -20.50 1.47
C LYS A 122 -0.02 -21.16 2.71
N ARG A 123 0.09 -20.40 3.80
CA ARG A 123 0.58 -20.88 5.09
C ARG A 123 -0.46 -20.69 6.18
N ASP A 124 -0.47 -21.61 7.13
CA ASP A 124 -1.20 -21.45 8.39
C ASP A 124 -0.55 -20.31 9.19
N ALA A 125 -1.35 -19.32 9.60
CA ALA A 125 -0.81 -18.12 10.23
C ALA A 125 -0.14 -18.43 11.58
N ASP A 126 -0.63 -19.39 12.36
CA ASP A 126 -0.07 -19.66 13.69
C ASP A 126 1.25 -20.41 13.60
N THR A 127 1.36 -21.37 12.67
CA THR A 127 2.47 -22.32 12.61
C THR A 127 3.51 -22.02 11.52
N LEU A 128 3.19 -21.16 10.55
CA LEU A 128 3.94 -20.93 9.30
C LEU A 128 4.01 -22.16 8.37
N GLU A 129 3.33 -23.27 8.71
CA GLU A 129 3.32 -24.48 7.88
C GLU A 129 2.65 -24.19 6.53
N GLU A 130 3.25 -24.69 5.45
CA GLU A 130 2.61 -24.66 4.14
C GLU A 130 1.36 -25.56 4.13
N ILE A 131 0.21 -24.96 3.85
CA ILE A 131 -1.09 -25.66 3.77
C ILE A 131 -1.65 -25.70 2.35
N GLY A 132 -1.01 -25.01 1.40
CA GLY A 132 -1.40 -25.06 -0.01
C GLY A 132 -0.56 -24.14 -0.88
N ARG A 133 -0.82 -24.22 -2.19
CA ARG A 133 -0.23 -23.35 -3.21
C ARG A 133 -1.29 -23.00 -4.24
N VAL A 134 -1.19 -21.80 -4.79
CA VAL A 134 -2.00 -21.34 -5.92
C VAL A 134 -1.09 -20.69 -6.95
N THR A 135 -1.52 -20.65 -8.20
CA THR A 135 -0.74 -20.06 -9.30
C THR A 135 -1.29 -18.70 -9.69
N TYR A 136 -0.40 -17.77 -10.02
CA TYR A 136 -0.76 -16.47 -10.60
C TYR A 136 0.10 -16.18 -11.85
N PRO A 137 -0.39 -15.33 -12.78
CA PRO A 137 0.37 -14.96 -13.97
C PRO A 137 1.46 -13.91 -13.67
N GLY A 138 2.60 -14.01 -14.34
CA GLY A 138 3.69 -13.03 -14.24
C GLY A 138 4.54 -13.18 -12.97
N GLU A 139 5.27 -12.12 -12.64
CA GLU A 139 6.10 -12.07 -11.43
C GLU A 139 5.29 -11.66 -10.19
N GLY A 140 5.84 -11.90 -9.00
CA GLY A 140 5.35 -11.35 -7.74
C GLY A 140 6.48 -10.74 -6.93
N TRP A 141 6.26 -9.54 -6.37
CA TRP A 141 7.28 -8.75 -5.69
C TRP A 141 6.83 -8.43 -4.26
N GLY A 142 5.96 -7.43 -4.05
CA GLY A 142 5.39 -7.10 -2.74
C GLY A 142 3.94 -7.57 -2.60
N LEU A 143 3.51 -7.73 -1.35
CA LEU A 143 2.16 -8.15 -1.00
C LEU A 143 1.77 -7.49 0.33
N CYS A 144 0.55 -6.94 0.43
CA CYS A 144 0.00 -6.49 1.71
C CYS A 144 -1.50 -6.72 1.81
N SER A 145 -2.03 -6.76 3.04
CA SER A 145 -3.43 -6.99 3.34
C SER A 145 -4.18 -5.65 3.46
N ALA A 146 -5.18 -5.42 2.60
CA ALA A 146 -5.95 -4.19 2.53
C ALA A 146 -7.46 -4.45 2.74
N GLY A 147 -7.90 -4.37 4.00
CA GLY A 147 -9.32 -4.58 4.32
C GLY A 147 -9.78 -6.01 4.01
N GLU A 148 -10.59 -6.17 2.95
CA GLU A 148 -11.11 -7.47 2.48
C GLU A 148 -10.35 -8.03 1.27
N GLU A 149 -9.28 -7.38 0.83
CA GLU A 149 -8.49 -7.74 -0.35
C GLU A 149 -7.00 -7.85 0.01
N LEU A 150 -6.21 -8.44 -0.88
CA LEU A 150 -4.76 -8.30 -0.89
C LEU A 150 -4.34 -7.38 -2.03
N ILE A 151 -3.26 -6.63 -1.83
CA ILE A 151 -2.63 -5.81 -2.86
C ILE A 151 -1.26 -6.41 -3.20
N MET A 152 -1.00 -6.64 -4.48
CA MET A 152 0.22 -7.25 -4.98
C MET A 152 0.92 -6.35 -6.01
N SER A 153 2.23 -6.21 -5.89
CA SER A 153 3.10 -5.61 -6.91
C SER A 153 3.91 -6.68 -7.66
N ASP A 154 4.44 -6.30 -8.83
CA ASP A 154 5.24 -7.17 -9.69
C ASP A 154 6.42 -6.42 -10.36
N GLY A 155 6.85 -5.31 -9.77
CA GLY A 155 7.88 -4.43 -10.33
C GLY A 155 7.39 -3.50 -11.46
N SER A 156 6.16 -3.69 -11.97
CA SER A 156 5.55 -2.77 -12.93
C SER A 156 5.00 -1.51 -12.23
N ASP A 157 4.23 -0.72 -12.98
CA ASP A 157 3.48 0.44 -12.47
C ASP A 157 2.03 0.11 -12.09
N THR A 158 1.71 -1.18 -11.98
CA THR A 158 0.35 -1.66 -11.75
C THR A 158 0.30 -2.51 -10.49
N LEU A 159 -0.65 -2.20 -9.61
CA LEU A 159 -0.97 -3.02 -8.45
C LEU A 159 -2.21 -3.85 -8.73
N ARG A 160 -2.22 -5.09 -8.23
CA ARG A 160 -3.32 -6.05 -8.40
C ARG A 160 -4.09 -6.18 -7.09
N ARG A 161 -5.41 -6.22 -7.19
CA ARG A 161 -6.32 -6.56 -6.09
C ARG A 161 -6.61 -8.05 -6.18
N LEU A 162 -6.39 -8.79 -5.10
CA LEU A 162 -6.57 -10.24 -5.06
C LEU A 162 -7.53 -10.63 -3.94
N ASN A 163 -8.28 -11.70 -4.18
CA ASN A 163 -9.12 -12.31 -3.15
C ASN A 163 -8.24 -13.06 -2.13
N PRO A 164 -8.37 -12.80 -0.82
CA PRO A 164 -7.50 -13.40 0.19
C PRO A 164 -7.74 -14.90 0.43
N ASP A 165 -8.93 -15.42 0.09
CA ASP A 165 -9.27 -16.83 0.32
C ASP A 165 -8.64 -17.75 -0.72
N ASN A 166 -8.65 -17.32 -1.99
CA ASN A 166 -8.30 -18.14 -3.15
C ASN A 166 -7.24 -17.52 -4.08
N PHE A 167 -6.80 -16.29 -3.82
CA PHE A 167 -5.79 -15.54 -4.58
C PHE A 167 -6.19 -15.16 -6.02
N GLU A 168 -7.49 -15.23 -6.35
CA GLU A 168 -7.99 -14.80 -7.67
C GLU A 168 -7.90 -13.27 -7.83
N GLU A 169 -7.49 -12.80 -9.01
CA GLU A 169 -7.43 -11.37 -9.32
C GLU A 169 -8.84 -10.78 -9.40
N LEU A 170 -9.11 -9.80 -8.54
CA LEU A 170 -10.35 -9.02 -8.48
C LEU A 170 -10.29 -7.79 -9.40
N GLY A 171 -9.09 -7.26 -9.61
CA GLY A 171 -8.85 -6.11 -10.45
C GLY A 171 -7.43 -5.62 -10.38
N ARG A 172 -7.18 -4.46 -11.02
CA ARG A 172 -5.88 -3.80 -11.02
C ARG A 172 -6.05 -2.29 -11.13
N PHE A 173 -5.07 -1.55 -10.63
CA PHE A 173 -5.00 -0.10 -10.77
C PHE A 173 -3.56 0.34 -11.03
N ARG A 174 -3.41 1.44 -11.76
CA ARG A 174 -2.10 1.95 -12.18
C ARG A 174 -1.63 3.01 -11.20
N VAL A 175 -0.40 2.89 -10.74
CA VAL A 175 0.25 3.86 -9.88
C VAL A 175 0.80 5.01 -10.71
N THR A 176 0.47 6.24 -10.31
CA THR A 176 0.92 7.45 -10.99
C THR A 176 1.41 8.51 -10.02
N LEU A 177 2.58 9.07 -10.32
CA LEU A 177 3.11 10.27 -9.68
C LEU A 177 2.91 11.45 -10.63
N ASP A 178 2.17 12.47 -10.20
CA ASP A 178 1.80 13.63 -11.04
C ASP A 178 1.21 13.24 -12.40
N GLY A 179 0.44 12.14 -12.43
CA GLY A 179 -0.19 11.59 -13.63
C GLY A 179 0.77 10.83 -14.57
N ALA A 180 2.05 10.73 -14.24
CA ALA A 180 3.01 9.87 -14.93
C ALA A 180 3.07 8.49 -14.26
N PRO A 181 3.07 7.37 -15.02
CA PRO A 181 3.18 6.05 -14.43
C PRO A 181 4.51 5.82 -13.68
N THR A 182 4.43 5.17 -12.52
CA THR A 182 5.59 4.91 -11.65
C THR A 182 5.85 3.42 -11.53
N SER A 183 6.93 2.93 -12.14
CA SER A 183 7.35 1.52 -12.09
C SER A 183 8.38 1.24 -11.00
N GLY A 184 8.72 -0.04 -10.81
CA GLY A 184 9.70 -0.48 -9.80
C GLY A 184 9.08 -0.70 -8.44
N LEU A 185 7.74 -0.79 -8.35
CA LEU A 185 7.02 -1.06 -7.12
C LEU A 185 7.42 -2.43 -6.59
N ASN A 186 8.00 -2.45 -5.40
CA ASN A 186 8.55 -3.66 -4.79
C ASN A 186 7.75 -4.02 -3.55
N GLU A 187 8.39 -4.16 -2.39
CA GLU A 187 7.71 -4.47 -1.14
C GLU A 187 6.61 -3.44 -0.81
N LEU A 188 5.51 -3.93 -0.21
CA LEU A 188 4.30 -3.17 0.05
C LEU A 188 3.92 -3.26 1.51
N GLU A 189 3.34 -2.18 2.04
CA GLU A 189 2.66 -2.16 3.34
C GLU A 189 1.33 -1.42 3.25
N CYS A 190 0.26 -2.00 3.77
CA CYS A 190 -1.10 -1.47 3.64
C CYS A 190 -1.55 -0.86 4.98
N VAL A 191 -1.77 0.46 5.02
CA VAL A 191 -2.17 1.18 6.25
C VAL A 191 -3.44 1.98 6.01
N GLY A 192 -4.55 1.49 6.56
CA GLY A 192 -5.86 2.10 6.31
C GLY A 192 -6.24 1.97 4.84
N GLU A 193 -6.38 3.10 4.14
CA GLU A 193 -6.68 3.15 2.70
C GLU A 193 -5.43 3.35 1.82
N ASP A 194 -4.28 3.56 2.44
CA ASP A 194 -3.02 3.86 1.75
C ASP A 194 -2.17 2.59 1.58
N VAL A 195 -1.46 2.52 0.46
CA VAL A 195 -0.42 1.54 0.17
C VAL A 195 0.93 2.24 0.16
N TYR A 196 1.85 1.76 0.98
CA TYR A 196 3.25 2.16 0.97
C TYR A 196 4.01 1.20 0.08
N ALA A 197 4.91 1.70 -0.76
CA ALA A 197 5.67 0.87 -1.68
C ALA A 197 7.14 1.31 -1.74
N ASN A 198 8.06 0.38 -1.54
CA ASN A 198 9.45 0.62 -1.93
C ASN A 198 9.56 0.74 -3.46
N VAL A 199 10.48 1.58 -3.94
CA VAL A 199 10.84 1.64 -5.36
C VAL A 199 12.23 1.01 -5.56
N PHE A 200 12.27 -0.13 -6.25
CA PHE A 200 13.45 -0.96 -6.38
C PHE A 200 14.66 -0.22 -6.97
N LEU A 201 15.83 -0.46 -6.37
CA LEU A 201 17.11 0.22 -6.64
C LEU A 201 17.15 1.73 -6.35
N THR A 202 16.14 2.26 -5.66
CA THR A 202 16.14 3.63 -5.14
C THR A 202 16.06 3.62 -3.62
N THR A 203 16.09 4.81 -3.03
CA THR A 203 15.80 5.05 -1.61
C THR A 203 14.41 5.68 -1.41
N ASP A 204 13.56 5.67 -2.44
CA ASP A 204 12.24 6.27 -2.38
C ASP A 204 11.20 5.26 -1.90
N ILE A 205 10.27 5.75 -1.09
CA ILE A 205 9.03 5.06 -0.72
C ILE A 205 7.86 5.93 -1.18
N LEU A 206 6.87 5.31 -1.80
CA LEU A 206 5.65 5.99 -2.23
C LEU A 206 4.55 5.72 -1.20
N ARG A 207 3.73 6.73 -0.91
CA ARG A 207 2.38 6.53 -0.35
C ARG A 207 1.37 6.68 -1.48
N ILE A 208 0.55 5.67 -1.70
CA ILE A 208 -0.34 5.52 -2.85
C ILE A 208 -1.76 5.37 -2.32
N ASP A 209 -2.71 6.16 -2.82
CA ASP A 209 -4.12 6.01 -2.45
C ASP A 209 -4.79 4.83 -3.16
N ALA A 210 -6.04 4.54 -2.77
CA ALA A 210 -6.82 3.43 -3.32
C ALA A 210 -7.07 3.52 -4.86
N ASP A 211 -6.95 4.71 -5.45
CA ASP A 211 -7.14 4.94 -6.88
C ASP A 211 -5.83 4.86 -7.68
N GLY A 212 -4.68 4.79 -6.98
CA GLY A 212 -3.34 4.69 -7.58
C GLY A 212 -2.64 6.03 -7.74
N ALA A 213 -3.15 7.13 -7.19
CA ALA A 213 -2.39 8.38 -7.17
C ALA A 213 -1.37 8.33 -6.03
N VAL A 214 -0.12 8.68 -6.32
CA VAL A 214 0.89 8.90 -5.28
C VAL A 214 0.53 10.18 -4.52
N THR A 215 0.30 10.05 -3.22
CA THR A 215 -0.04 11.16 -2.31
C THR A 215 1.16 11.64 -1.51
N ALA A 216 2.21 10.82 -1.38
CA ALA A 216 3.50 11.25 -0.85
C ALA A 216 4.68 10.55 -1.49
N LEU A 217 5.78 11.29 -1.62
CA LEU A 217 7.12 10.78 -1.91
C LEU A 217 7.98 10.90 -0.63
N ILE A 218 8.43 9.76 -0.12
CA ILE A 218 9.25 9.65 1.09
C ILE A 218 10.69 9.38 0.66
N ASP A 219 11.57 10.35 0.88
CA ASP A 219 13.01 10.21 0.61
C ASP A 219 13.69 9.56 1.83
N ALA A 220 13.96 8.25 1.73
CA ALA A 220 14.66 7.48 2.75
C ALA A 220 16.18 7.43 2.55
N SER A 221 16.76 8.30 1.70
CA SER A 221 18.23 8.35 1.48
C SER A 221 19.02 8.70 2.74
N GLY A 222 18.36 9.30 3.74
CA GLY A 222 18.92 9.59 5.05
C GLY A 222 18.97 8.39 6.02
N VAL A 223 18.33 7.27 5.68
CA VAL A 223 18.38 6.04 6.49
C VAL A 223 19.69 5.29 6.20
N PRO A 224 20.54 5.01 7.20
CA PRO A 224 21.83 4.37 6.95
C PRO A 224 21.70 2.94 6.43
N ASN A 225 22.44 2.61 5.38
CA ASN A 225 22.65 1.24 4.94
C ASN A 225 24.01 0.75 5.46
N ASN A 226 24.00 -0.14 6.46
CA ASN A 226 25.19 -0.73 7.06
C ASN A 226 25.44 -2.18 6.59
N ALA A 227 24.74 -2.65 5.55
CA ALA A 227 25.00 -3.96 4.96
C ALA A 227 26.42 -4.02 4.36
N GLU A 228 26.95 -5.23 4.18
CA GLU A 228 28.14 -5.43 3.36
C GLU A 228 27.92 -4.84 1.96
N PRO A 229 28.90 -4.16 1.35
CA PRO A 229 28.68 -3.50 0.05
C PRO A 229 28.34 -4.48 -1.07
N ASP A 230 27.11 -4.41 -1.55
CA ASP A 230 26.61 -5.17 -2.71
C ASP A 230 25.49 -4.36 -3.41
N PRO A 231 25.43 -4.32 -4.75
CA PRO A 231 24.37 -3.62 -5.48
C PRO A 231 22.95 -4.12 -5.17
N ASP A 232 22.78 -5.35 -4.68
CA ASP A 232 21.48 -5.93 -4.36
C ASP A 232 21.05 -5.67 -2.90
N HIS A 233 21.95 -5.14 -2.05
CA HIS A 233 21.67 -4.83 -0.64
C HIS A 233 20.96 -3.48 -0.46
N VAL A 234 19.84 -3.32 -1.16
CA VAL A 234 19.06 -2.07 -1.22
C VAL A 234 17.98 -1.98 -0.14
N LEU A 235 17.45 -0.77 0.06
CA LEU A 235 16.25 -0.52 0.86
C LEU A 235 15.09 -1.41 0.37
N ASN A 236 14.49 -2.17 1.28
CA ASN A 236 13.34 -3.02 1.01
C ASN A 236 12.76 -3.59 2.33
N GLY A 237 11.45 -3.48 2.53
CA GLY A 237 10.78 -3.87 3.76
C GLY A 237 10.26 -2.64 4.51
N ILE A 238 8.93 -2.55 4.62
CA ILE A 238 8.20 -1.49 5.31
C ILE A 238 7.19 -2.18 6.20
N ALA A 239 7.13 -1.85 7.49
CA ALA A 239 6.03 -2.31 8.33
C ALA A 239 5.51 -1.19 9.21
N HIS A 240 4.20 -1.05 9.29
CA HIS A 240 3.54 -0.13 10.21
C HIS A 240 3.58 -0.70 11.63
N LEU A 241 3.85 0.15 12.62
CA LEU A 241 3.75 -0.24 14.03
C LEU A 241 2.31 -0.04 14.52
N PRO A 242 1.56 -1.13 14.84
CA PRO A 242 0.15 -1.04 15.17
C PRO A 242 -0.15 -0.06 16.31
N GLY A 243 -1.16 0.79 16.11
CA GLY A 243 -1.58 1.77 17.11
C GLY A 243 -0.71 3.02 17.21
N THR A 244 0.22 3.23 16.27
CA THR A 244 1.11 4.41 16.21
C THR A 244 1.13 5.02 14.81
N ASP A 245 1.81 6.15 14.63
CA ASP A 245 2.12 6.74 13.32
C ASP A 245 3.57 6.41 12.88
N ARG A 246 4.12 5.29 13.36
CA ARG A 246 5.51 4.89 13.15
C ARG A 246 5.61 3.69 12.24
N TYR A 247 6.77 3.56 11.64
CA TYR A 247 7.10 2.49 10.70
C TYR A 247 8.44 1.88 11.05
N LEU A 248 8.65 0.64 10.64
CA LEU A 248 9.93 -0.01 10.58
C LEU A 248 10.39 -0.04 9.13
N LEU A 249 11.64 0.36 8.89
CA LEU A 249 12.29 0.30 7.59
C LEU A 249 13.52 -0.61 7.67
N ALA A 250 13.63 -1.50 6.69
CA ALA A 250 14.74 -2.45 6.56
C ALA A 250 15.34 -2.43 5.15
N GLY A 251 16.25 -3.37 4.90
CA GLY A 251 16.74 -3.64 3.56
C GLY A 251 17.23 -5.06 3.40
N LYS A 252 17.67 -5.36 2.19
CA LYS A 252 18.21 -6.66 1.81
C LYS A 252 19.59 -6.80 2.43
N ARG A 253 19.76 -7.78 3.33
CA ARG A 253 20.97 -8.06 4.12
C ARG A 253 21.39 -6.90 5.02
N TRP A 254 20.46 -6.02 5.41
CA TRP A 254 20.74 -4.96 6.37
C TRP A 254 20.85 -5.56 7.78
N PRO A 255 21.87 -5.16 8.59
CA PRO A 255 21.99 -5.61 9.98
C PRO A 255 21.13 -4.79 10.95
N ASP A 256 20.46 -3.74 10.46
CA ASP A 256 19.69 -2.78 11.25
C ASP A 256 18.25 -2.68 10.74
N LEU A 257 17.32 -2.54 11.69
CA LEU A 257 15.92 -2.23 11.47
C LEU A 257 15.61 -0.87 12.11
N TYR A 258 15.08 0.07 11.33
CA TYR A 258 14.90 1.45 11.77
C TYR A 258 13.45 1.74 12.08
N GLU A 259 13.15 2.07 13.35
CA GLU A 259 11.87 2.68 13.71
C GLU A 259 11.90 4.17 13.35
N VAL A 260 10.93 4.61 12.56
CA VAL A 260 10.89 5.96 12.01
C VAL A 260 9.53 6.62 12.18
N GLU A 261 9.55 7.94 12.30
CA GLU A 261 8.38 8.81 12.09
C GLU A 261 8.56 9.52 10.74
N LEU A 262 7.56 9.45 9.86
CA LEU A 262 7.58 10.15 8.58
C LEU A 262 7.21 11.62 8.81
N VAL A 263 8.11 12.53 8.48
CA VAL A 263 7.92 13.98 8.72
C VAL A 263 8.14 14.78 7.45
N PRO A 264 7.48 15.95 7.28
CA PRO A 264 7.70 16.81 6.12
C PRO A 264 9.18 17.18 5.94
N THR A 265 9.62 17.22 4.68
CA THR A 265 10.96 17.70 4.33
C THR A 265 11.14 19.15 4.84
N PRO A 266 12.28 19.48 5.48
CA PRO A 266 12.56 20.84 5.98
C PRO A 266 12.59 21.94 4.92
#